data_AF-A0A7S0XV84-F1
#
_entry.id   AF-A0A7S0XV84-F1
#
_cell.length_a   1.000
_cell.length_b   1.000
_cell.length_c   1.000
_cell.angle_alpha   90.00
_cell.angle_beta   90.00
_cell.angle_gamma   90.00
#
_symmetry.space_group_name_H-M   'P 1'
#
loop_
_entity.id
_entity.type
_entity.pdbx_description
1 polymer ?
#
loop_
_entity_poly.entity_id
_entity_poly.type
_entity_poly.pdbx_seq_one_letter_code
_entity_poly.pdbx_strand_id
1 'polypeptide(L)'
;AVKNFSREDQVNSEVLGRQPQVLQRLCDGVVEGGGALRGSALGALCNLTASCAENRVGECYSPSLLRTAVQCLSDRDEDVRVHSAGLLCNVSAAEGSDGCLVEIGSQSQVFERLLGMVTEGVGDARVNALGALCNLARADVNKCRIGAVEGALPALAGLVGECGGA
;
A
#
# COMPACT_ATOMS: atom_id res chain seq x y z
N ALA A 1 19.80 -1.67 -5.01
CA ALA A 1 20.05 -3.12 -5.15
C ALA A 1 18.81 -3.92 -4.77
N VAL A 2 18.43 -3.97 -3.49
CA VAL A 2 17.32 -4.82 -2.99
C VAL A 2 16.02 -4.66 -3.80
N LYS A 3 15.54 -3.44 -4.05
CA LYS A 3 14.35 -3.16 -4.89
C LYS A 3 14.39 -3.88 -6.24
N ASN A 4 15.54 -3.86 -6.91
CA ASN A 4 15.68 -4.44 -8.25
C ASN A 4 15.84 -5.97 -8.18
N PHE A 5 16.51 -6.49 -7.15
CA PHE A 5 16.66 -7.94 -6.94
C PHE A 5 15.34 -8.61 -6.55
N SER A 6 14.42 -7.90 -5.89
CA SER A 6 13.10 -8.40 -5.53
C SER A 6 12.02 -8.16 -6.59
N ARG A 7 12.32 -7.43 -7.67
CA ARG A 7 11.32 -7.15 -8.71
C ARG A 7 11.15 -8.39 -9.59
N GLU A 8 9.92 -8.89 -9.68
CA GLU A 8 9.52 -9.98 -10.60
C GLU A 8 10.29 -11.30 -10.42
N ASP A 9 11.06 -11.45 -9.33
CA ASP A 9 11.80 -12.66 -8.98
C ASP A 9 11.33 -13.17 -7.63
N GLN A 10 10.52 -14.23 -7.67
CA GLN A 10 9.92 -14.83 -6.49
C GLN A 10 10.97 -15.43 -5.55
N VAL A 11 12.01 -16.07 -6.09
CA VAL A 11 13.04 -16.74 -5.28
C VAL A 11 13.84 -15.71 -4.50
N ASN A 12 14.30 -14.64 -5.16
CA ASN A 12 15.04 -13.57 -4.48
C ASN A 12 14.16 -12.86 -3.46
N SER A 13 12.87 -12.64 -3.78
CA SER A 13 11.93 -12.01 -2.87
C SER A 13 11.68 -12.83 -1.62
N GLU A 14 11.54 -14.15 -1.75
CA GLU A 14 11.38 -15.06 -0.60
C GLU A 14 12.64 -15.09 0.26
N VAL A 15 13.83 -15.20 -0.35
CA VAL A 15 15.10 -15.23 0.38
C VAL A 15 15.35 -13.93 1.12
N LEU A 16 15.15 -12.78 0.47
CA LEU A 16 15.33 -11.46 1.09
C LEU A 16 14.25 -11.18 2.13
N GLY A 17 13.02 -11.61 1.86
CA GLY A 17 11.87 -11.45 2.73
C GLY A 17 12.00 -12.18 4.05
N ARG A 18 12.60 -13.37 4.04
CA ARG A 18 12.83 -14.18 5.25
C ARG A 18 13.98 -13.66 6.13
N GLN A 19 14.62 -12.55 5.78
CA GLN A 19 15.71 -11.97 6.56
C GLN A 19 15.20 -10.78 7.40
N PRO A 20 15.02 -10.93 8.73
CA PRO A 20 14.46 -9.87 9.57
C PRO A 20 15.26 -8.57 9.52
N GLN A 21 16.59 -8.68 9.41
CA GLN A 21 17.48 -7.51 9.32
C GLN A 21 17.29 -6.73 8.01
N VAL A 22 16.92 -7.40 6.92
CA VAL A 22 16.63 -6.73 5.64
C VAL A 22 15.31 -5.99 5.78
N LEU A 23 14.26 -6.65 6.27
CA LEU A 23 12.95 -6.02 6.48
C LEU A 23 13.06 -4.81 7.42
N GLN A 24 13.77 -4.96 8.55
CA GLN A 24 13.96 -3.88 9.50
C GLN A 24 14.66 -2.67 8.87
N ARG A 25 15.77 -2.87 8.16
CA ARG A 25 16.48 -1.77 7.48
C ARG A 25 15.64 -1.10 6.40
N LEU A 26 14.79 -1.85 5.70
CA LEU A 26 13.87 -1.28 4.74
C LEU A 26 12.79 -0.44 5.44
N CYS A 27 12.22 -0.92 6.55
CA CYS A 27 11.29 -0.14 7.37
C CYS A 27 11.94 1.17 7.85
N ASP A 28 13.16 1.09 8.41
CA ASP A 28 13.91 2.27 8.86
C ASP A 28 14.19 3.21 7.68
N GLY A 29 14.57 2.67 6.52
CA GLY A 29 14.79 3.45 5.30
C GLY A 29 13.54 4.17 4.79
N VAL A 30 12.34 3.63 5.03
CA VAL A 30 11.08 4.33 4.73
C VAL A 30 10.83 5.43 5.75
N VAL A 31 10.92 5.11 7.05
CA VAL A 31 10.55 6.02 8.14
C VAL A 31 11.55 7.18 8.25
N GLU A 32 12.83 6.86 8.30
CA GLU A 32 13.92 7.80 8.59
C GLU A 32 14.61 8.33 7.33
N GLY A 33 14.51 7.58 6.21
CA GLY A 33 15.21 7.93 4.98
C GLY A 33 14.61 9.14 4.25
N GLY A 34 15.44 9.88 3.51
CA GLY A 34 14.99 10.97 2.64
C GLY A 34 14.76 10.53 1.19
N GLY A 35 13.90 11.26 0.46
CA GLY A 35 13.70 11.18 -1.00
C GLY A 35 13.95 9.81 -1.64
N ALA A 36 15.06 9.70 -2.38
CA ALA A 36 15.42 8.50 -3.14
C ALA A 36 15.61 7.23 -2.28
N LEU A 37 16.11 7.36 -1.05
CA LEU A 37 16.25 6.23 -0.13
C LEU A 37 14.87 5.71 0.28
N ARG A 38 13.97 6.63 0.65
CA ARG A 38 12.59 6.29 1.03
C ARG A 38 11.85 5.61 -0.12
N GLY A 39 11.91 6.19 -1.33
CA GLY A 39 11.27 5.59 -2.51
C GLY A 39 11.85 4.22 -2.87
N SER A 40 13.17 4.05 -2.75
CA SER A 40 13.82 2.75 -3.00
C SER A 40 13.43 1.70 -1.95
N ALA A 41 13.33 2.10 -0.68
CA ALA A 41 12.92 1.23 0.41
C ALA A 41 11.44 0.84 0.30
N LEU A 42 10.56 1.79 -0.03
CA LEU A 42 9.15 1.54 -0.29
C LEU A 42 8.96 0.54 -1.43
N GLY A 43 9.65 0.74 -2.55
CA GLY A 43 9.57 -0.20 -3.67
C GLY A 43 10.07 -1.60 -3.32
N ALA A 44 11.15 -1.70 -2.54
CA ALA A 44 11.60 -3.00 -2.06
C ALA A 44 10.57 -3.67 -1.15
N LEU A 45 9.99 -2.95 -0.17
CA LEU A 45 8.94 -3.50 0.70
C LEU A 45 7.68 -3.89 -0.06
N CYS A 46 7.25 -3.08 -1.03
CA CYS A 46 6.12 -3.39 -1.91
C CYS A 46 6.34 -4.72 -2.63
N ASN A 47 7.53 -4.94 -3.21
CA ASN A 47 7.86 -6.19 -3.88
C ASN A 47 7.90 -7.39 -2.91
N LEU A 48 8.55 -7.22 -1.75
CA LEU A 48 8.71 -8.30 -0.77
C LEU A 48 7.37 -8.71 -0.13
N THR A 49 6.46 -7.76 0.05
CA THR A 49 5.09 -8.02 0.53
C THR A 49 4.23 -8.66 -0.53
N ALA A 50 4.40 -8.31 -1.81
CA ALA A 50 3.67 -8.96 -2.89
C ALA A 50 4.00 -10.47 -2.95
N SER A 51 5.28 -10.83 -2.81
CA SER A 51 5.76 -12.19 -3.02
C SER A 51 5.66 -13.12 -1.81
N CYS A 52 5.64 -12.60 -0.58
CA CYS A 52 5.70 -13.42 0.64
C CYS A 52 4.60 -13.02 1.62
N ALA A 53 3.67 -13.94 1.86
CA ALA A 53 2.50 -13.71 2.69
C ALA A 53 2.89 -13.41 4.15
N GLU A 54 3.92 -14.07 4.70
CA GLU A 54 4.42 -13.79 6.05
C GLU A 54 4.91 -12.35 6.18
N ASN A 55 5.50 -11.80 5.10
CA ASN A 55 5.94 -10.41 5.09
C ASN A 55 4.78 -9.43 5.03
N ARG A 56 3.57 -9.82 4.65
CA ARG A 56 2.40 -8.90 4.63
C ARG A 56 1.86 -8.63 6.02
N VAL A 57 2.13 -9.52 6.98
CA VAL A 57 1.62 -9.46 8.37
C VAL A 57 2.73 -9.11 9.37
N GLY A 58 3.97 -8.90 8.91
CA GLY A 58 5.15 -8.94 9.77
C GLY A 58 5.06 -8.04 11.01
N GLU A 59 5.60 -8.55 12.13
CA GLU A 59 5.87 -7.79 13.37
C GLU A 59 6.65 -6.48 13.13
N CYS A 60 7.23 -6.32 11.94
CA CYS A 60 7.98 -5.15 11.49
C CYS A 60 7.11 -3.94 11.07
N TYR A 61 5.79 -4.07 10.93
CA TYR A 61 4.92 -2.95 10.53
C TYR A 61 4.48 -2.13 11.72
N SER A 62 5.41 -1.27 12.14
CA SER A 62 5.13 -0.23 13.13
C SER A 62 4.08 0.76 12.62
N PRO A 63 3.28 1.37 13.52
CA PRO A 63 2.40 2.50 13.16
C PRO A 63 3.14 3.63 12.42
N SER A 64 4.42 3.84 12.73
CA SER A 64 5.27 4.83 12.04
C SER A 64 5.47 4.50 10.57
N LEU A 65 5.67 3.22 10.21
CA LEU A 65 5.77 2.82 8.82
C LEU A 65 4.46 3.04 8.08
N LEU A 66 3.35 2.56 8.64
CA LEU A 66 2.03 2.72 8.02
C LEU A 66 1.68 4.19 7.83
N ARG A 67 2.03 5.04 8.80
CA ARG A 67 1.88 6.50 8.69
C ARG A 67 2.72 7.10 7.59
N THR A 68 3.98 6.70 7.50
CA THR A 68 4.88 7.20 6.46
C THR A 68 4.41 6.77 5.08
N ALA A 69 3.92 5.53 4.92
CA ALA A 69 3.34 5.06 3.66
C ALA A 69 2.12 5.93 3.27
N VAL A 70 1.15 6.15 4.16
CA VAL A 70 -0.01 7.01 3.86
C VAL A 70 0.39 8.45 3.51
N GLN A 71 1.44 9.00 4.13
CA GLN A 71 1.98 10.31 3.74
C GLN A 71 2.57 10.29 2.33
N CYS A 72 3.25 9.20 1.94
CA CYS A 72 3.84 9.01 0.62
C CYS A 72 2.81 8.88 -0.51
N LEU A 73 1.52 8.68 -0.21
CA LEU A 73 0.45 8.75 -1.23
C LEU A 73 0.34 10.15 -1.87
N SER A 74 0.87 11.19 -1.21
CA SER A 74 0.91 12.56 -1.74
C SER A 74 2.31 13.00 -2.16
N ASP A 75 3.24 12.05 -2.34
CA ASP A 75 4.59 12.39 -2.81
C ASP A 75 4.54 12.95 -4.24
N ARG A 76 5.49 13.84 -4.57
CA ARG A 76 5.62 14.41 -5.93
C ARG A 76 6.08 13.34 -6.92
N ASP A 77 6.89 12.39 -6.46
CA ASP A 77 7.36 11.27 -7.25
C ASP A 77 6.24 10.22 -7.41
N GLU A 78 5.88 9.93 -8.66
CA GLU A 78 4.84 8.95 -8.98
C GLU A 78 5.20 7.54 -8.54
N ASP A 79 6.47 7.13 -8.68
CA ASP A 79 6.91 5.82 -8.26
C ASP A 79 6.75 5.66 -6.74
N VAL A 80 6.98 6.74 -5.98
CA VAL A 80 6.77 6.72 -4.51
C VAL A 80 5.30 6.52 -4.18
N ARG A 81 4.39 7.21 -4.89
CA ARG A 81 2.95 7.04 -4.70
C ARG A 81 2.50 5.62 -5.04
N VAL A 82 2.96 5.08 -6.18
CA VAL A 82 2.63 3.72 -6.65
C VAL A 82 3.07 2.65 -5.66
N HIS A 83 4.34 2.70 -5.24
CA HIS A 83 4.87 1.73 -4.28
C HIS A 83 4.22 1.86 -2.91
N SER A 84 3.85 3.09 -2.50
CA SER A 84 3.11 3.30 -1.26
C SER A 84 1.72 2.65 -1.32
N ALA A 85 0.95 2.92 -2.37
CA ALA A 85 -0.36 2.31 -2.56
C ALA A 85 -0.26 0.78 -2.64
N GLY A 86 0.77 0.26 -3.32
CA GLY A 86 1.02 -1.18 -3.43
C GLY A 86 1.35 -1.82 -2.09
N LEU A 87 2.22 -1.20 -1.29
CA LEU A 87 2.53 -1.66 0.06
C LEU A 87 1.27 -1.70 0.94
N LEU A 88 0.48 -0.61 0.95
CA LEU A 88 -0.76 -0.53 1.72
C LEU A 88 -1.77 -1.59 1.25
N CYS A 89 -1.89 -1.83 -0.06
CA CYS A 89 -2.72 -2.89 -0.62
C CYS A 89 -2.29 -4.27 -0.10
N ASN A 90 -1.00 -4.58 -0.18
CA ASN A 90 -0.46 -5.89 0.21
C ASN A 90 -0.63 -6.16 1.71
N VAL A 91 -0.28 -5.18 2.56
CA VAL A 91 -0.42 -5.30 4.02
C VAL A 91 -1.89 -5.43 4.41
N SER A 92 -2.78 -4.71 3.75
CA SER A 92 -4.23 -4.79 4.02
C SER A 92 -4.86 -6.09 3.51
N ALA A 93 -4.23 -6.79 2.55
CA ALA A 93 -4.71 -8.07 2.03
C ALA A 93 -4.40 -9.25 2.95
N ALA A 94 -3.53 -9.06 3.94
CA ALA A 94 -3.00 -10.14 4.74
C ALA A 94 -4.03 -10.69 5.75
N GLU A 95 -3.99 -12.00 6.02
CA GLU A 95 -4.74 -12.58 7.13
C GLU A 95 -4.22 -12.02 8.47
N GLY A 96 -5.11 -11.67 9.40
CA GLY A 96 -4.73 -11.05 10.67
C GLY A 96 -4.35 -9.56 10.58
N SER A 97 -4.55 -8.91 9.41
CA SER A 97 -4.26 -7.49 9.22
C SER A 97 -5.25 -6.52 9.89
N ASP A 98 -6.20 -7.00 10.70
CA ASP A 98 -7.28 -6.18 11.28
C ASP A 98 -6.76 -4.92 12.00
N GLY A 99 -5.66 -5.06 12.75
CA GLY A 99 -4.99 -3.92 13.39
C GLY A 99 -4.41 -2.91 12.39
N CYS A 100 -3.83 -3.38 11.29
CA CYS A 100 -3.33 -2.53 10.21
C CYS A 100 -4.47 -1.80 9.49
N LEU A 101 -5.60 -2.48 9.23
CA LEU A 101 -6.75 -1.86 8.56
C LEU A 101 -7.29 -0.67 9.36
N VAL A 102 -7.40 -0.83 10.69
CA VAL A 102 -7.86 0.23 11.59
C VAL A 102 -6.84 1.37 11.67
N GLU A 103 -5.54 1.04 11.82
CA GLU A 103 -4.47 2.04 11.89
C GLU A 103 -4.41 2.88 10.61
N ILE A 104 -4.32 2.24 9.43
CA ILE A 104 -4.29 2.92 8.13
C ILE A 104 -5.54 3.77 7.95
N GLY A 105 -6.72 3.19 8.16
CA GLY A 105 -8.00 3.86 7.96
C GLY A 105 -8.31 4.97 8.97
N SER A 106 -7.55 5.08 10.07
CA SER A 106 -7.65 6.18 11.03
C SER A 106 -6.90 7.44 10.60
N GLN A 107 -6.03 7.31 9.59
CA GLN A 107 -5.17 8.41 9.18
C GLN A 107 -5.91 9.41 8.31
N SER A 108 -5.61 10.69 8.55
CA SER A 108 -6.24 11.79 7.82
C SER A 108 -5.94 11.69 6.32
N GLN A 109 -6.97 11.92 5.51
CA GLN A 109 -6.91 11.98 4.04
C GLN A 109 -6.54 10.67 3.33
N VAL A 110 -6.43 9.53 4.04
CA VAL A 110 -6.03 8.27 3.40
C VAL A 110 -7.04 7.85 2.31
N PHE A 111 -8.33 8.00 2.58
CA PHE A 111 -9.38 7.58 1.65
C PHE A 111 -9.51 8.56 0.49
N GLU A 112 -9.41 9.86 0.74
CA GLU A 112 -9.41 10.91 -0.28
C GLU A 112 -8.23 10.73 -1.25
N ARG A 113 -7.04 10.43 -0.73
CA ARG A 113 -5.84 10.22 -1.55
C ARG A 113 -5.94 8.95 -2.39
N LEU A 114 -6.33 7.83 -1.77
CA LEU A 114 -6.52 6.58 -2.50
C LEU A 114 -7.62 6.72 -3.55
N LEU A 115 -8.72 7.40 -3.25
CA LEU A 115 -9.80 7.65 -4.20
C LEU A 115 -9.32 8.53 -5.36
N GLY A 116 -8.57 9.60 -5.09
CA GLY A 116 -7.95 10.43 -6.12
C GLY A 116 -7.05 9.61 -7.04
N MET A 117 -6.24 8.70 -6.50
CA MET A 117 -5.43 7.77 -7.30
C MET A 117 -6.29 6.78 -8.13
N VAL A 118 -7.46 6.38 -7.64
CA VAL A 118 -8.38 5.53 -8.38
C VAL A 118 -9.04 6.27 -9.56
N THR A 119 -9.34 7.55 -9.38
CA THR A 119 -10.02 8.37 -10.40
C THR A 119 -9.07 8.99 -11.41
N GLU A 120 -7.87 9.39 -10.98
CA GLU A 120 -6.89 10.13 -11.80
C GLU A 120 -5.70 9.26 -12.23
N GLY A 121 -5.42 8.18 -11.51
CA GLY A 121 -4.29 7.31 -11.77
C GLY A 121 -4.50 6.37 -12.95
N VAL A 122 -3.38 5.83 -13.45
CA VAL A 122 -3.35 4.83 -14.54
C VAL A 122 -2.51 3.62 -14.11
N GLY A 123 -2.75 2.47 -14.75
CA GLY A 123 -1.97 1.25 -14.52
C GLY A 123 -1.92 0.82 -13.05
N ASP A 124 -0.71 0.50 -12.57
CA ASP A 124 -0.46 0.00 -11.22
C ASP A 124 -0.89 1.00 -10.13
N ALA A 125 -0.81 2.31 -10.38
CA ALA A 125 -1.26 3.33 -9.42
C ALA A 125 -2.74 3.15 -9.08
N ARG A 126 -3.58 3.03 -10.13
CA ARG A 126 -5.03 2.86 -10.02
C ARG A 126 -5.39 1.52 -9.40
N VAL A 127 -4.76 0.43 -9.86
CA VAL A 127 -5.01 -0.93 -9.38
C VAL A 127 -4.63 -1.08 -7.91
N ASN A 128 -3.45 -0.60 -7.52
CA ASN A 128 -2.99 -0.67 -6.14
C ASN A 128 -3.87 0.15 -5.21
N ALA A 129 -4.27 1.36 -5.62
CA ALA A 129 -5.15 2.20 -4.83
C ALA A 129 -6.55 1.59 -4.66
N LEU A 130 -7.11 1.02 -5.73
CA LEU A 130 -8.40 0.32 -5.66
C LEU A 130 -8.33 -0.92 -4.78
N GLY A 131 -7.28 -1.73 -4.94
CA GLY A 131 -7.04 -2.91 -4.11
C GLY A 131 -6.91 -2.55 -2.63
N ALA A 132 -6.16 -1.48 -2.33
CA ALA A 132 -6.05 -0.95 -0.97
C ALA A 132 -7.41 -0.53 -0.41
N LEU A 133 -8.22 0.23 -1.16
CA LEU A 133 -9.58 0.62 -0.73
C LEU A 133 -10.48 -0.58 -0.47
N CYS A 134 -10.49 -1.57 -1.35
CA CYS A 134 -11.26 -2.80 -1.19
C CYS A 134 -10.85 -3.57 0.07
N ASN A 135 -9.55 -3.69 0.32
CA ASN A 135 -9.04 -4.38 1.50
C ASN A 135 -9.34 -3.59 2.79
N LEU A 136 -9.14 -2.27 2.78
CA LEU A 136 -9.46 -1.40 3.91
C LEU A 136 -10.95 -1.44 4.26
N ALA A 137 -11.83 -1.56 3.26
CA ALA A 137 -13.28 -1.70 3.45
C ALA A 137 -13.69 -3.02 4.13
N ARG A 138 -12.79 -3.99 4.36
CA ARG A 138 -13.11 -5.17 5.17
C ARG A 138 -13.41 -4.81 6.63
N ALA A 139 -12.82 -3.73 7.14
CA ALA A 139 -13.15 -3.20 8.46
C ALA A 139 -14.37 -2.28 8.37
N ASP A 140 -15.43 -2.56 9.14
CA ASP A 140 -16.69 -1.80 9.07
C ASP A 140 -16.51 -0.31 9.35
N VAL A 141 -15.62 0.06 10.27
CA VAL A 141 -15.29 1.46 10.55
C VAL A 141 -14.77 2.20 9.31
N ASN A 142 -14.05 1.50 8.44
CA ASN A 142 -13.50 2.08 7.22
C ASN A 142 -14.56 2.19 6.11
N LYS A 143 -15.55 1.29 6.04
CA LYS A 143 -16.66 1.41 5.08
C LYS A 143 -17.38 2.74 5.24
N CYS A 144 -17.70 3.11 6.48
CA CYS A 144 -18.36 4.38 6.79
C CYS A 144 -17.48 5.58 6.40
N ARG A 145 -16.17 5.51 6.66
CA ARG A 145 -15.24 6.59 6.33
C ARG A 145 -15.04 6.75 4.82
N ILE A 146 -14.91 5.65 4.08
CA ILE A 146 -14.84 5.65 2.61
C ILE A 146 -16.13 6.24 2.04
N GLY A 147 -17.30 5.80 2.50
CA GLY A 147 -18.59 6.31 2.03
C GLY A 147 -18.86 7.78 2.37
N ALA A 148 -18.15 8.33 3.37
CA ALA A 148 -18.24 9.74 3.74
C ALA A 148 -17.35 10.65 2.87
N VAL A 149 -16.41 10.10 2.09
CA VAL A 149 -15.61 10.88 1.14
C VAL A 149 -16.50 11.32 -0.01
N GLU A 150 -16.48 12.61 -0.31
CA GLU A 150 -17.23 13.20 -1.41
C GLU A 150 -16.88 12.51 -2.74
N GLY A 151 -17.91 12.09 -3.49
CA GLY A 151 -17.71 11.43 -4.77
C GLY A 151 -17.25 9.96 -4.70
N ALA A 152 -17.02 9.39 -3.50
CA ALA A 152 -16.55 8.01 -3.37
C ALA A 152 -17.52 6.98 -3.94
N LEU A 153 -18.80 7.04 -3.56
CA LEU A 153 -19.80 6.08 -4.05
C LEU A 153 -20.00 6.15 -5.57
N PRO A 154 -20.17 7.34 -6.20
CA PRO A 154 -20.20 7.45 -7.66
C PRO A 154 -18.95 6.91 -8.35
N ALA A 155 -17.75 7.24 -7.83
CA ALA A 155 -16.49 6.78 -8.41
C ALA A 155 -16.40 5.25 -8.36
N LEU A 156 -16.66 4.64 -7.20
CA LEU A 156 -16.65 3.18 -7.04
C LEU A 156 -17.72 2.48 -7.89
N ALA A 157 -18.92 3.06 -8.01
CA ALA A 157 -19.98 2.52 -8.87
C ALA A 157 -19.59 2.56 -10.36
N GLY A 158 -18.91 3.62 -10.81
CA GLY A 158 -18.37 3.72 -12.17
C GLY A 158 -17.42 2.59 -12.52
N LEU A 159 -16.56 2.18 -11.59
CA LEU A 159 -15.61 1.06 -11.77
C LEU A 159 -16.31 -0.28 -12.00
N VAL A 160 -17.43 -0.52 -11.30
CA VAL A 160 -18.22 -1.74 -11.51
C VAL A 160 -18.83 -1.76 -12.91
N GLY A 161 -19.19 -0.60 -13.45
CA GLY A 161 -19.66 -0.45 -14.83
C GLY A 161 -18.58 -0.71 -15.88
N GLU A 162 -17.33 -0.30 -15.61
CA GLU A 162 -16.18 -0.59 -16.49
C GLU A 162 -15.89 -2.10 -16.58
N CYS A 163 -16.01 -2.83 -15.48
CA CYS A 163 -15.80 -4.28 -15.45
C CYS A 163 -16.94 -5.10 -16.08
N GLY A 164 -18.11 -4.51 -16.30
CA GLY A 164 -19.27 -5.17 -16.91
C GLY A 164 -19.37 -5.03 -18.43
N GLY A 165 -18.44 -4.29 -19.05
CA GLY A 165 -18.42 -3.99 -20.49
C GLY A 165 -17.29 -4.67 -21.29
N ALA A 166 -16.61 -5.67 -20.70
CA ALA A 166 -15.55 -6.44 -21.34
C ALA A 166 -16.02 -7.87 -21.69
#